data_AF-A0A6C2UIU3-F1
#
_entry.id   AF-A0A6C2UIU3-F1
#
_cell.length_a   1.000
_cell.length_b   1.000
_cell.length_c   1.000
_cell.angle_alpha   90.00
_cell.angle_beta   90.00
_cell.angle_gamma   90.00
#
_symmetry.space_group_name_H-M   'P 1'
#
loop_
_entity.id
_entity.type
_entity.pdbx_description
1 polymer ?
#
loop_
_entity_poly.entity_id
_entity_poly.type
_entity_poly.pdbx_seq_one_letter_code
_entity_poly.pdbx_strand_id
1 'polypeptide(L)'
;MINEQTIKPEAQHAHCTGVHELIDWEIVQHRRAVDMHRLELSKKQGRCISWDDAEEDYSRYDSVSRGEQWRVEFCGMICKHRSSCLLALHFLQSKHTVALHKAG
;
A
#
# COMPACT_ATOMS: atom_id res chain seq x y z
N MET A 1 -18.64 -41.81 -12.34
CA MET A 1 -17.44 -41.38 -11.58
C MET A 1 -16.92 -40.09 -12.19
N ILE A 2 -16.19 -39.31 -11.41
CA ILE A 2 -15.76 -37.90 -11.64
C ILE A 2 -16.79 -36.89 -11.12
N ASN A 3 -16.62 -36.42 -9.89
CA ASN A 3 -16.99 -35.07 -9.51
C ASN A 3 -16.23 -34.69 -8.24
N GLU A 4 -15.19 -33.88 -8.38
CA GLU A 4 -14.58 -33.10 -7.29
C GLU A 4 -13.61 -32.10 -7.94
N GLN A 5 -14.18 -31.16 -8.70
CA GLN A 5 -13.49 -29.90 -8.93
C GLN A 5 -13.42 -29.19 -7.59
N THR A 6 -12.24 -29.26 -6.99
CA THR A 6 -11.84 -28.52 -5.80
C THR A 6 -11.91 -27.03 -6.16
N ILE A 7 -13.04 -26.40 -5.85
CA ILE A 7 -13.17 -24.94 -5.87
C ILE A 7 -12.18 -24.43 -4.81
N LYS A 8 -11.01 -23.99 -5.26
CA LYS A 8 -10.13 -23.16 -4.44
C LYS A 8 -10.99 -21.99 -3.95
N PRO A 9 -11.03 -21.66 -2.66
CA PRO A 9 -11.68 -20.45 -2.22
C PRO A 9 -10.88 -19.30 -2.84
N GLU A 10 -11.37 -18.75 -3.94
CA GLU A 10 -10.97 -17.44 -4.39
C GLU A 10 -11.19 -16.53 -3.18
N ALA A 11 -10.09 -15.94 -2.72
CA ALA A 11 -10.10 -15.00 -1.63
C ALA A 11 -11.14 -13.93 -1.96
N GLN A 12 -12.31 -14.06 -1.34
CA GLN A 12 -13.27 -12.98 -1.21
C GLN A 12 -12.50 -11.90 -0.49
N HIS A 13 -11.95 -10.97 -1.28
CA HIS A 13 -11.40 -9.72 -0.79
C HIS A 13 -12.53 -9.08 -0.01
N ALA A 14 -12.54 -9.27 1.30
CA ALA A 14 -13.55 -8.68 2.17
C ALA A 14 -13.57 -7.21 1.83
N HIS A 15 -14.70 -6.75 1.28
CA HIS A 15 -14.84 -5.38 0.82
C HIS A 15 -14.47 -4.46 1.97
N CYS A 16 -13.35 -3.76 1.83
CA CYS A 16 -12.91 -2.79 2.83
C CYS A 16 -13.99 -1.72 2.90
N THR A 17 -14.70 -1.63 4.02
CA THR A 17 -15.77 -0.63 4.20
C THR A 17 -15.23 0.80 4.09
N GLY A 18 -13.93 0.99 4.35
CA GLY A 18 -13.22 2.25 4.18
C GLY A 18 -12.45 2.39 2.86
N VAL A 19 -12.86 1.70 1.78
CA VAL A 19 -12.11 1.70 0.51
C VAL A 19 -12.04 3.10 -0.12
N HIS A 20 -13.11 3.90 -0.01
CA HIS A 20 -13.11 5.27 -0.55
C HIS A 20 -12.14 6.16 0.23
N GLU A 21 -12.17 6.10 1.56
CA GLU A 21 -11.24 6.85 2.41
C GLU A 21 -9.79 6.40 2.23
N LEU A 22 -9.58 5.10 1.96
CA LEU A 22 -8.27 4.56 1.62
C LEU A 22 -7.77 5.14 0.30
N ILE A 23 -8.60 5.16 -0.75
CA ILE A 23 -8.24 5.73 -2.05
C ILE A 23 -7.92 7.22 -1.93
N ASP A 24 -8.76 7.98 -1.24
CA ASP A 24 -8.53 9.41 -1.01
C ASP A 24 -7.19 9.64 -0.29
N TRP A 25 -6.89 8.81 0.69
CA TRP A 25 -5.64 8.90 1.42
C TRP A 25 -4.43 8.47 0.57
N GLU A 26 -4.53 7.41 -0.24
CA GLU A 26 -3.48 6.98 -1.18
C GLU A 26 -3.17 8.09 -2.20
N ILE A 27 -4.17 8.80 -2.70
CA ILE A 27 -4.00 9.95 -3.59
C ILE A 27 -3.18 11.06 -2.89
N VAL A 28 -3.49 11.36 -1.63
CA VAL A 28 -2.74 12.37 -0.85
C VAL A 28 -1.30 11.94 -0.62
N GLN A 29 -1.05 10.67 -0.26
CA GLN A 29 0.31 10.16 -0.09
C GLN A 29 1.10 10.20 -1.40
N HIS A 30 0.47 9.80 -2.50
CA HIS A 30 1.08 9.83 -3.82
C HIS A 30 1.52 11.24 -4.19
N ARG A 31 0.62 12.22 -4.09
CA ARG A 31 0.94 13.62 -4.41
C ARG A 31 2.10 14.15 -3.56
N ARG A 32 2.11 13.87 -2.25
CA ARG A 32 3.21 14.27 -1.36
C ARG A 32 4.53 13.64 -1.75
N ALA A 33 4.51 12.37 -2.13
CA ALA A 33 5.71 11.66 -2.52
C ALA A 33 6.26 12.16 -3.87
N VAL A 34 5.38 12.45 -4.84
CA VAL A 34 5.75 13.10 -6.10
C VAL A 34 6.30 14.50 -5.86
N ASP A 35 5.69 15.31 -4.98
CA ASP A 35 6.18 16.66 -4.66
C ASP A 35 7.58 16.64 -4.04
N MET A 36 7.84 15.69 -3.14
CA MET A 36 9.15 15.50 -2.52
C MET A 36 10.18 15.03 -3.55
N HIS A 37 9.80 14.05 -4.40
CA HIS A 37 10.65 13.56 -5.49
C HIS A 37 10.99 14.67 -6.48
N ARG A 38 9.99 15.49 -6.84
CA ARG A 38 10.15 16.67 -7.70
C ARG A 38 11.15 17.67 -7.11
N LEU A 39 11.09 17.91 -5.81
CA LEU A 39 12.04 18.80 -5.13
C LEU A 39 13.47 18.25 -5.19
N GLU A 40 13.66 16.97 -4.93
CA GLU A 40 14.96 16.30 -5.01
C GLU A 40 15.50 16.31 -6.44
N LEU A 41 14.66 15.99 -7.42
CA LEU A 41 15.01 15.98 -8.83
C LEU A 41 15.37 17.39 -9.33
N SER A 42 14.64 18.41 -8.87
CA SER A 42 14.94 19.82 -9.19
C SER A 42 16.30 20.25 -8.65
N LYS A 43 16.61 19.88 -7.39
CA LYS A 43 17.94 20.13 -6.80
C LYS A 43 19.04 19.41 -7.56
N LYS A 44 18.81 18.15 -7.94
CA LYS A 44 19.79 17.32 -8.66
C LYS A 44 20.08 17.84 -10.07
N GLN A 45 19.07 18.32 -10.79
CA GLN A 45 19.21 18.80 -12.16
C GLN A 45 19.54 20.30 -12.24
N GLY A 46 19.50 21.03 -11.12
CA GLY A 46 19.74 22.48 -11.10
C GLY A 46 18.68 23.30 -11.85
N ARG A 47 17.49 22.74 -12.07
CA ARG A 47 16.36 23.39 -12.76
C ARG A 47 15.05 23.06 -12.09
N CYS A 48 14.03 23.88 -12.33
CA CYS A 48 12.67 23.56 -11.91
C CYS A 48 12.14 22.40 -12.78
N ILE A 49 11.70 21.32 -12.14
CA ILE A 49 11.01 20.21 -12.81
C ILE A 49 9.51 20.45 -12.75
N SER A 50 8.78 20.09 -13.81
CA SER A 50 7.32 20.14 -13.80
C SER A 50 6.75 19.04 -12.88
N TRP A 51 5.48 19.13 -12.53
CA TRP A 51 4.87 18.06 -11.74
C TRP A 51 4.72 16.78 -12.58
N ASP A 52 4.26 16.91 -13.82
CA ASP A 52 4.05 15.79 -14.75
C ASP A 52 5.34 15.00 -15.02
N ASP A 53 6.47 15.70 -15.27
CA ASP A 53 7.77 15.03 -15.47
C ASP A 53 8.21 14.26 -14.21
N ALA A 54 7.93 14.81 -13.03
CA ALA A 54 8.29 14.18 -11.76
C ALA A 54 7.37 12.99 -11.43
N GLU A 55 6.08 13.06 -11.76
CA GLU A 55 5.15 11.95 -11.61
C GLU A 55 5.52 10.80 -12.55
N GLU A 56 5.86 11.10 -13.80
CA GLU A 56 6.29 10.08 -14.77
C GLU A 56 7.56 9.38 -14.29
N ASP A 57 8.56 10.14 -13.85
CA ASP A 57 9.81 9.59 -13.29
C ASP A 57 9.53 8.76 -12.03
N TYR A 58 8.76 9.29 -11.09
CA TYR A 58 8.41 8.61 -9.85
C TYR A 58 7.65 7.29 -10.09
N SER A 59 6.72 7.28 -11.03
CA SER A 59 5.89 6.12 -11.36
C SER A 59 6.68 4.95 -11.96
N ARG A 60 7.84 5.23 -12.57
CA ARG A 60 8.74 4.19 -13.11
C ARG A 60 9.50 3.43 -12.03
N TYR A 61 9.66 4.00 -10.84
CA TYR A 61 10.54 3.42 -9.82
C TYR A 61 9.83 2.42 -8.90
N ASP A 62 8.62 2.68 -8.38
CA ASP A 62 7.87 1.67 -7.61
C ASP A 62 6.46 2.11 -7.16
N SER A 63 5.49 2.22 -8.08
CA SER A 63 4.12 2.60 -7.70
C SER A 63 3.37 1.50 -6.94
N VAL A 64 3.67 0.23 -7.22
CA VAL A 64 2.95 -0.93 -6.67
C VAL A 64 3.35 -1.20 -5.21
N SER A 65 4.65 -1.27 -4.90
CA SER A 65 5.11 -1.56 -3.54
C SER A 65 4.71 -0.48 -2.54
N ARG A 66 4.68 0.78 -2.99
CA ARG A 66 4.25 1.92 -2.17
C ARG A 66 2.76 1.90 -1.88
N GLY A 67 1.93 1.52 -2.85
CA GLY A 67 0.49 1.34 -2.63
C GLY A 67 0.20 0.33 -1.53
N GLU A 68 0.89 -0.81 -1.51
CA GLU A 68 0.72 -1.82 -0.46
C GLU A 68 1.14 -1.32 0.93
N GLN A 69 2.30 -0.65 1.02
CA GLN A 69 2.76 -0.04 2.26
C GLN A 69 1.73 0.97 2.79
N TRP A 70 1.24 1.83 1.92
CA TRP A 70 0.23 2.83 2.21
C TRP A 70 -1.05 2.19 2.75
N ARG A 71 -1.56 1.14 2.14
CA ARG A 71 -2.75 0.42 2.65
C ARG A 71 -2.55 -0.09 4.07
N VAL A 72 -1.37 -0.63 4.37
CA VAL A 72 -1.04 -1.11 5.72
C VAL A 72 -1.03 0.06 6.70
N GLU A 73 -0.40 1.18 6.36
CA GLU A 73 -0.36 2.38 7.19
C GLU A 73 -1.76 2.94 7.45
N PHE A 74 -2.58 3.05 6.41
CA PHE A 74 -3.97 3.49 6.54
C PHE A 74 -4.77 2.57 7.45
N CYS A 75 -4.75 1.25 7.20
CA CYS A 75 -5.50 0.30 8.03
C CYS A 75 -4.97 0.22 9.47
N GLY A 76 -3.67 0.42 9.70
CA GLY A 76 -3.06 0.39 11.03
C GLY A 76 -3.28 1.66 11.86
N MET A 77 -3.32 2.83 11.24
CA MET A 77 -3.30 4.12 11.95
C MET A 77 -4.57 4.95 11.79
N ILE A 78 -5.22 4.90 10.64
CA ILE A 78 -6.25 5.89 10.24
C ILE A 78 -7.64 5.26 10.10
N CYS A 79 -7.71 4.02 9.61
CA CYS A 79 -8.98 3.35 9.32
C CYS A 79 -9.82 3.19 10.59
N LYS A 80 -11.04 3.75 10.58
CA LYS A 80 -12.02 3.61 11.67
C LYS A 80 -12.47 2.16 11.87
N HIS A 81 -12.34 1.34 10.83
CA HIS A 81 -12.65 -0.09 10.82
C HIS A 81 -11.44 -0.98 11.08
N ARG A 82 -10.34 -0.44 11.64
CA ARG A 82 -9.07 -1.18 11.84
C ARG A 82 -9.24 -2.53 12.56
N SER A 83 -10.13 -2.61 13.55
CA SER A 83 -10.39 -3.84 14.33
C SER A 83 -10.98 -4.97 13.48
N SER A 84 -11.57 -4.65 12.34
CA SER A 84 -12.17 -5.57 11.38
C SER A 84 -11.50 -5.51 9.99
N CYS A 85 -10.43 -4.73 9.81
CA CYS A 85 -9.71 -4.65 8.52
C CYS A 85 -8.86 -5.93 8.37
N LEU A 86 -9.25 -6.81 7.43
CA LEU A 86 -8.50 -8.06 7.18
C LEU A 86 -7.03 -7.79 6.82
N LEU A 87 -6.72 -6.69 6.14
CA LEU A 87 -5.33 -6.29 5.85
C LEU A 87 -4.54 -5.97 7.13
N ALA A 88 -5.15 -5.24 8.09
CA ALA A 88 -4.52 -5.00 9.39
C ALA A 88 -4.31 -6.32 10.16
N LEU A 89 -5.31 -7.21 10.13
CA LEU A 89 -5.23 -8.51 10.79
C LEU A 89 -4.11 -9.39 10.18
N HIS A 90 -4.05 -9.50 8.86
CA HIS A 90 -2.98 -10.25 8.18
C HIS A 90 -1.59 -9.66 8.47
N PHE A 91 -1.45 -8.34 8.52
CA PHE A 91 -0.18 -7.69 8.84
C PHE A 91 0.24 -7.85 10.31
N LEU A 92 -0.71 -7.74 11.24
CA LEU A 92 -0.45 -8.00 12.66
C LEU A 92 -0.04 -9.46 12.88
N GLN A 93 -0.72 -10.39 12.21
CA GLN A 93 -0.39 -11.81 12.24
C GLN A 93 0.98 -12.10 11.61
N SER A 94 1.30 -11.47 10.47
CA SER A 94 2.61 -11.66 9.82
C SER A 94 3.76 -11.10 10.66
N LYS A 95 3.56 -9.99 11.38
CA LYS A 95 4.54 -9.48 12.34
C LYS A 95 4.71 -10.37 13.57
N HIS A 96 3.64 -11.03 14.03
CA HIS A 96 3.75 -12.05 15.09
C HIS A 96 4.55 -13.28 14.65
N THR A 97 4.53 -13.65 13.37
CA THR A 97 5.34 -14.77 12.86
C THR A 97 6.83 -14.46 12.71
N VAL A 98 7.23 -13.17 12.66
CA VAL A 98 8.65 -12.78 12.55
C VAL A 98 9.35 -12.72 13.94
N ALA A 99 8.62 -12.79 15.05
CA ALA A 99 9.17 -12.71 16.41
C ALA A 99 9.50 -14.07 17.07
N LEU A 100 9.45 -15.20 16.36
CA LEU A 100 9.62 -16.53 16.98
C LEU A 100 10.64 -17.48 16.29
N HIS A 101 11.59 -16.94 15.51
CA HIS A 101 12.70 -17.73 14.95
C HIS A 101 14.11 -17.22 15.35
N LYS A 102 14.23 -16.55 16.51
CA LYS A 102 15.53 -16.33 17.17
C LYS A 102 15.41 -16.48 18.69
N ALA A 103 15.21 -17.71 19.13
CA ALA A 103 15.63 -18.18 20.45
C ALA A 103 15.74 -19.71 20.36
N GLY A 104 16.96 -20.19 20.24
CA GLY A 104 17.32 -21.60 20.08
C GLY A 104 18.72 -21.71 19.54
#